data_AF-A0A537DVC6-F1
#
_entry.id   AF-A0A537DVC6-F1
#
_cell.length_a   1.000
_cell.length_b   1.000
_cell.length_c   1.000
_cell.angle_alpha   90.00
_cell.angle_beta   90.00
_cell.angle_gamma   90.00
#
_symmetry.space_group_name_H-M   'P 1'
#
loop_
_entity.id
_entity.type
_entity.pdbx_description
1 polymer ?
#
loop_
_entity_poly.entity_id
_entity_poly.type
_entity_poly.pdbx_seq_one_letter_code
_entity_poly.pdbx_strand_id
1 'polypeptide(L)'
;MGLLSHLTHPKGKIWISLDKATFQEGEPVVGKVNIQAEEYIQSKGVKVEARVVESWNEMVWVTLPNNQRIQENQRRTNNLYQRDVQVAGPTDFGKGPAQTFP
;
A
#
# COMPACT_ATOMS: atom_id res chain seq x y z
N MET A 1 11.71 -6.07 -25.85
CA MET A 1 12.59 -5.56 -24.78
C MET A 1 11.87 -4.39 -24.13
N GLY A 2 11.03 -4.67 -23.12
CA GLY A 2 10.08 -3.70 -22.58
C GLY A 2 10.69 -2.80 -21.51
N LEU A 3 10.34 -1.52 -21.54
CA LEU A 3 10.77 -0.42 -20.65
C LEU A 3 10.52 -0.63 -19.12
N LEU A 4 10.10 -1.83 -18.70
CA LEU A 4 9.76 -2.18 -17.32
C LEU A 4 10.75 -3.17 -16.68
N SER A 5 11.80 -3.60 -17.40
CA SER A 5 12.76 -4.62 -16.92
C SER A 5 13.78 -4.12 -15.89
N HIS A 6 13.75 -2.86 -15.48
CA HIS A 6 14.73 -2.24 -14.58
C HIS A 6 14.18 -1.84 -13.20
N LEU A 7 12.92 -2.14 -12.90
CA LEU A 7 12.42 -2.06 -11.52
C LEU A 7 12.78 -3.36 -10.80
N THR A 8 14.07 -3.58 -10.54
CA THR A 8 14.48 -4.57 -9.55
C THR A 8 13.97 -4.08 -8.19
N HIS A 9 13.12 -4.86 -7.53
CA HIS A 9 12.71 -4.55 -6.17
C HIS A 9 13.98 -4.34 -5.32
N PRO A 10 14.14 -3.18 -4.67
CA PRO A 10 15.31 -2.94 -3.84
C PRO A 10 15.45 -4.06 -2.81
N LYS A 11 16.66 -4.57 -2.61
CA LYS A 11 16.91 -5.62 -1.62
C LYS A 11 16.84 -5.01 -0.23
N GLY A 12 15.65 -5.05 0.34
CA GLY A 12 15.37 -4.53 1.67
C GLY A 12 14.02 -4.97 2.20
N LYS A 13 13.86 -4.86 3.50
CA LYS A 13 12.62 -5.14 4.23
C LYS A 13 12.02 -3.83 4.73
N ILE A 14 10.74 -3.66 4.49
CA ILE A 14 9.95 -2.53 4.99
C ILE A 14 8.79 -3.12 5.79
N TRP A 15 8.60 -2.67 7.03
CA TRP A 15 7.47 -3.09 7.84
C TRP A 15 6.98 -1.95 8.73
N ILE A 16 5.69 -2.01 9.04
CA ILE A 16 5.02 -1.08 9.95
C ILE A 16 4.81 -1.81 11.28
N SER A 17 5.17 -1.15 12.37
CA SER A 17 4.85 -1.60 13.72
C SER A 17 3.84 -0.63 14.31
N LEU A 18 2.61 -1.09 14.51
CA LEU A 18 1.59 -0.33 15.21
C LEU A 18 1.72 -0.58 16.71
N ASP A 19 1.41 0.42 17.52
CA ASP A 19 1.45 0.28 18.99
C ASP A 19 0.42 -0.74 19.49
N LYS A 20 -0.64 -0.97 18.72
CA LYS A 20 -1.69 -1.95 19.00
C LYS A 20 -2.42 -2.42 17.73
N ALA A 21 -3.17 -3.51 17.87
CA ALA A 21 -3.90 -4.13 16.77
C ALA A 21 -5.29 -3.52 16.50
N THR A 22 -5.89 -2.85 17.49
CA THR A 22 -7.24 -2.29 17.38
C THR A 22 -7.29 -0.85 17.89
N PHE A 23 -8.00 0.00 17.15
CA PHE A 23 -8.16 1.42 17.43
C PHE A 23 -9.65 1.74 17.53
N GLN A 24 -10.02 2.62 18.45
CA GLN A 24 -11.40 3.12 18.56
C GLN A 24 -11.64 4.24 17.54
N GLU A 25 -12.91 4.50 17.22
CA GLU A 25 -13.25 5.65 16.37
C GLU A 25 -12.76 6.95 17.01
N GLY A 26 -12.13 7.82 16.20
CA GLY A 26 -11.53 9.07 16.66
C GLY A 26 -10.17 8.93 17.34
N GLU A 27 -9.71 7.70 17.59
CA GLU A 27 -8.37 7.47 18.14
C GLU A 27 -7.28 7.62 17.07
N PRO A 28 -6.17 8.32 17.35
CA PRO A 28 -5.05 8.39 16.41
C PRO A 28 -4.40 7.01 16.24
N VAL A 29 -4.14 6.64 14.99
CA VAL A 29 -3.31 5.47 14.66
C VAL A 29 -1.84 5.88 14.80
N VAL A 30 -1.15 5.27 15.76
CA VAL A 30 0.27 5.53 16.05
C VAL A 30 1.08 4.26 15.82
N GLY A 31 2.26 4.44 15.23
CA GLY A 31 3.18 3.35 14.95
C GLY A 31 4.52 3.88 14.47
N LYS A 32 5.32 2.98 13.91
CA LYS A 32 6.64 3.27 13.36
C LYS A 32 6.83 2.56 12.04
N VAL A 33 7.58 3.20 11.14
CA VAL A 33 8.03 2.58 9.89
C VAL A 33 9.47 2.11 10.08
N ASN A 34 9.74 0.86 9.75
CA ASN A 34 11.07 0.29 9.83
C ASN A 34 11.55 -0.10 8.45
N ILE A 35 12.78 0.27 8.12
CA ILE A 35 13.41 0.02 6.83
C ILE A 35 14.78 -0.60 7.08
N GLN A 36 14.99 -1.80 6.56
CA GLN A 36 16.30 -2.45 6.56
C GLN A 36 16.75 -2.69 5.12
N ALA A 37 17.83 -2.05 4.71
CA ALA A 37 18.42 -2.23 3.40
C ALA A 37 19.56 -3.25 3.45
N GLU A 38 19.62 -4.13 2.45
CA GLU A 38 20.72 -5.08 2.25
C GLU A 38 21.78 -4.53 1.26
N GLU A 39 21.43 -3.47 0.54
CA GLU A 39 22.27 -2.73 -0.39
C GLU A 39 22.04 -1.21 -0.23
N TYR A 40 22.81 -0.41 -0.97
CA TYR A 40 22.59 1.03 -0.99
C TYR A 40 21.35 1.38 -1.82
N ILE A 41 20.40 2.10 -1.22
CA ILE A 41 19.16 2.53 -1.87
C ILE A 41 19.03 4.03 -1.68
N GLN A 42 19.11 4.79 -2.78
CA GLN A 42 18.74 6.20 -2.77
C GLN A 42 17.21 6.31 -2.84
N SER A 43 16.61 7.03 -1.89
CA SER A 43 15.17 7.23 -1.83
C SER A 43 14.78 8.70 -1.96
N LYS A 44 13.66 8.96 -2.63
CA LYS A 44 13.01 10.27 -2.69
C LYS A 44 12.25 10.60 -1.40
N GLY A 45 12.07 9.61 -0.53
CA GLY A 45 11.49 9.75 0.80
C GLY A 45 10.64 8.57 1.20
N VAL A 46 10.17 8.62 2.44
CA VAL A 46 9.32 7.59 3.05
C VAL A 46 7.90 8.13 3.18
N LYS A 47 6.93 7.40 2.65
CA LYS A 47 5.51 7.71 2.75
C LYS A 47 4.76 6.50 3.30
N VAL A 48 3.74 6.77 4.11
CA VAL A 48 2.78 5.77 4.58
C VAL A 48 1.42 6.15 4.05
N GLU A 49 0.72 5.18 3.48
CA GLU A 49 -0.68 5.30 3.10
C GLU A 49 -1.53 4.48 4.06
N ALA A 50 -2.54 5.11 4.65
CA ALA A 50 -3.60 4.45 5.38
C ALA A 50 -4.85 4.42 4.50
N ARG A 51 -5.32 3.21 4.16
CA ARG A 51 -6.52 3.01 3.33
C ARG A 51 -7.50 2.04 3.98
N VAL A 52 -8.77 2.41 4.00
CA VAL A 52 -9.88 1.54 4.39
C VAL A 52 -10.71 1.25 3.15
N VAL A 53 -10.78 -0.02 2.80
CA VAL A 53 -11.45 -0.48 1.58
C VAL A 53 -12.51 -1.50 1.94
N GLU A 54 -13.73 -1.23 1.51
CA GLU A 54 -14.80 -2.21 1.52
C GLU A 54 -14.79 -2.95 0.17
N SER A 55 -14.82 -4.28 0.20
CA SER A 55 -14.91 -5.10 -1.01
C SER A 55 -16.07 -6.07 -0.87
N TRP A 56 -16.94 -6.12 -1.89
CA TRP A 56 -18.04 -7.07 -1.94
C TRP A 56 -18.22 -7.60 -3.37
N ASN A 57 -19.01 -8.66 -3.49
CA ASN A 57 -19.39 -9.25 -4.76
C ASN A 57 -20.85 -8.89 -5.04
N GLU A 58 -21.12 -8.42 -6.24
CA GLU A 58 -22.46 -7.99 -6.66
C GLU A 58 -22.84 -8.68 -7.98
N MET A 59 -24.06 -9.19 -8.04
CA MET A 59 -24.62 -9.74 -9.29
C MET A 59 -25.10 -8.59 -10.18
N VAL A 60 -24.45 -8.42 -11.32
CA VAL A 60 -24.73 -7.33 -12.26
C VAL A 60 -25.17 -7.89 -13.60
N TRP A 61 -26.12 -7.21 -14.25
CA TRP A 61 -26.54 -7.55 -15.60
C TRP A 61 -25.55 -6.98 -16.61
N VAL A 62 -24.87 -7.85 -17.35
CA VAL A 62 -23.95 -7.46 -18.42
C VAL A 62 -24.59 -7.79 -19.77
N THR A 63 -24.51 -6.84 -20.70
CA THR A 63 -24.96 -7.04 -22.08
C THR A 63 -23.79 -7.55 -22.90
N LEU A 64 -23.92 -8.74 -23.45
CA LEU A 64 -22.95 -9.35 -24.36
C LEU A 64 -23.03 -8.68 -25.75
N PRO A 65 -21.98 -8.79 -26.59
CA PRO A 65 -21.98 -8.22 -27.96
C PRO A 65 -23.12 -8.70 -28.86
N ASN A 66 -23.77 -9.83 -28.53
CA ASN A 66 -24.92 -10.39 -29.23
C ASN A 66 -26.28 -9.87 -28.68
N ASN A 67 -26.30 -8.79 -27.90
CA ASN A 67 -27.47 -8.22 -27.21
C ASN A 67 -28.14 -9.14 -26.16
N GLN A 68 -27.53 -10.26 -25.80
CA GLN A 68 -28.02 -11.08 -24.70
C GLN A 68 -27.61 -10.47 -23.36
N ARG A 69 -28.52 -10.46 -22.38
CA ARG A 69 -28.21 -10.06 -21.00
C ARG A 69 -27.94 -11.30 -20.17
N ILE A 70 -26.77 -11.33 -19.53
CA ILE A 70 -26.42 -12.38 -18.56
C ILE A 70 -26.14 -11.74 -17.20
N GLN A 71 -26.28 -12.54 -16.16
CA GLN A 71 -25.98 -12.17 -14.80
C GLN A 71 -24.54 -12.60 -14.48
N GLU A 72 -23.69 -11.64 -14.13
CA GLU A 72 -22.28 -11.88 -13.82
C GLU A 72 -21.97 -11.40 -12.41
N ASN A 73 -21.22 -12.20 -11.67
CA ASN A 73 -20.75 -11.82 -10.34
C ASN A 73 -19.51 -10.92 -10.48
N GLN A 74 -19.64 -9.63 -10.15
CA GLN A 74 -18.55 -8.68 -10.24
C GLN A 74 -18.08 -8.28 -8.84
N ARG A 75 -16.75 -8.27 -8.66
CA ARG A 75 -16.14 -7.69 -7.47
C ARG A 75 -16.24 -6.16 -7.52
N ARG A 76 -16.89 -5.59 -6.52
CA ARG A 76 -16.97 -4.16 -6.25
C ARG A 76 -16.05 -3.79 -5.10
N THR A 77 -15.59 -2.55 -5.14
CA THR A 77 -14.67 -2.01 -4.16
C THR A 77 -15.07 -0.56 -3.89
N ASN A 78 -15.22 -0.19 -2.62
CA ASN A 78 -15.42 1.19 -2.19
C ASN A 78 -14.27 1.63 -1.30
N ASN A 79 -13.81 2.86 -1.50
CA ASN A 79 -12.74 3.45 -0.70
C ASN A 79 -13.40 4.33 0.38
N LEU A 80 -13.40 3.86 1.62
CA LEU A 80 -14.05 4.54 2.73
C LEU A 80 -13.15 5.61 3.34
N TYR A 81 -11.84 5.42 3.28
CA TYR A 81 -10.85 6.34 3.82
C TYR A 81 -9.52 6.16 3.11
N GLN A 82 -8.86 7.26 2.75
CA GLN A 82 -7.49 7.24 2.26
C GLN A 82 -6.76 8.47 2.76
N ARG A 83 -5.57 8.27 3.32
CA ARG A 83 -4.69 9.35 3.72
C ARG A 83 -3.23 8.96 3.54
N ASP A 84 -2.49 9.87 2.92
CA ASP A 84 -1.05 9.74 2.74
C ASP A 84 -0.33 10.64 3.74
N VAL A 85 0.71 10.11 4.37
CA VAL A 85 1.58 10.84 5.31
C VAL A 85 3.02 10.72 4.82
N GLN A 86 3.67 11.86 4.62
CA GLN A 86 5.12 11.91 4.40
C GLN A 86 5.81 11.75 5.75
N VAL A 87 6.56 10.67 5.90
CA VAL A 87 7.28 10.33 7.13
C VAL A 87 8.68 10.93 7.14
N ALA A 88 9.40 10.84 6.00
CA ALA A 88 10.72 11.42 5.84
C ALA A 88 10.94 11.91 4.40
N GLY A 89 11.64 13.04 4.22
CA GLY A 89 12.05 13.53 2.90
C GLY A 89 13.11 12.65 2.22
N PRO A 90 13.74 13.12 1.14
CA PRO A 90 14.82 12.40 0.46
C PRO A 90 15.87 11.89 1.45
N THR A 91 16.20 10.60 1.36
CA THR A 91 17.11 9.94 2.30
C THR A 91 17.73 8.72 1.65
N ASP A 92 18.93 8.36 2.09
CA ASP A 92 19.67 7.22 1.58
C ASP A 92 19.67 6.09 2.62
N PHE A 93 19.39 4.87 2.17
CA PHE A 93 19.46 3.68 3.00
C PHE A 93 20.71 2.89 2.65
N GLY A 94 21.63 2.79 3.61
CA GLY A 94 22.80 1.93 3.50
C GLY A 94 22.56 0.53 4.07
N LYS A 95 23.44 -0.41 3.70
CA LYS A 95 23.49 -1.72 4.32
C LYS A 95 23.81 -1.59 5.82
N GLY A 96 22.94 -2.11 6.68
CA GLY A 96 23.12 -1.92 8.11
C GLY A 96 21.91 -2.30 8.96
N PRO A 97 21.86 -1.85 10.22
CA PRO A 97 20.70 -2.04 11.08
C PRO A 97 19.47 -1.35 10.50
N ALA A 98 18.28 -1.80 10.94
CA ALA A 98 17.03 -1.18 10.53
C ALA A 98 17.00 0.30 10.97
N GLN A 99 16.62 1.18 10.05
CA GLN A 99 16.30 2.57 10.34
C GLN A 99 14.81 2.66 10.69
N THR A 100 14.49 3.38 11.75
CA THR A 100 13.12 3.51 12.26
C THR A 100 12.68 4.97 12.20
N PHE A 101 11.49 5.20 11.67
CA PHE A 101 10.86 6.50 11.56
C PHE A 101 9.55 6.53 12.34
N PRO A 102 9.18 7.68 12.95
CA PRO A 102 7.89 7.86 13.61
C PRO A 102 6.73 7.93 12.61
#